data_AF-A0A7S3X0Y9-F1
#
_entry.id   AF-A0A7S3X0Y9-F1
#
_cell.length_a   1.000
_cell.length_b   1.000
_cell.length_c   1.000
_cell.angle_alpha   90.00
_cell.angle_beta   90.00
_cell.angle_gamma   90.00
#
_symmetry.space_group_name_H-M   'P 1'
#
loop_
_entity.id
_entity.type
_entity.pdbx_description
1 polymer ?
#
loop_
_entity_poly.entity_id
_entity_poly.type
_entity_poly.pdbx_seq_one_letter_code
_entity_poly.pdbx_strand_id
1 'polypeptide(L)'
;IASRTGCTVLFINQLRANIGGYGLSEVTTGGRALKYAASMRAEVRAPASLFLKRAGGEAYGMRAKVKVTKNKIAPPHKSCEFDIIWGQGVSKESCVLEAALTYGIVEKRGAWLSYGDVRKQGREHFAAEMRRVPALCEELAEAAKARASGKLEEEDEEAVVAEE
;
A
#
# COMPACT_ATOMS: atom_id res chain seq x y z
N ILE A 1 -25.38 -9.65 -14.39
CA ILE A 1 -24.58 -9.74 -15.65
C ILE A 1 -23.09 -9.79 -15.32
N ALA A 2 -22.49 -8.72 -14.77
CA ALA A 2 -21.05 -8.71 -14.44
C ALA A 2 -20.55 -9.92 -13.62
N SER A 3 -21.26 -10.30 -12.56
CA SER A 3 -20.89 -11.49 -11.75
C SER A 3 -21.05 -12.81 -12.49
N ARG A 4 -21.94 -12.91 -13.48
CA ARG A 4 -22.13 -14.14 -14.29
C ARG A 4 -21.08 -14.27 -15.39
N THR A 5 -20.47 -13.17 -15.80
CA THR A 5 -19.48 -13.13 -16.90
C THR A 5 -18.03 -13.01 -16.40
N GLY A 6 -17.80 -13.05 -15.08
CA GLY A 6 -16.47 -12.84 -14.50
C GLY A 6 -15.87 -11.45 -14.76
N CYS A 7 -16.71 -10.47 -15.14
CA CYS A 7 -16.24 -9.14 -15.51
C CYS A 7 -16.10 -8.24 -14.28
N THR A 8 -14.92 -7.64 -14.11
CA THR A 8 -14.66 -6.66 -13.05
C THR A 8 -14.97 -5.26 -13.56
N VAL A 9 -15.89 -4.56 -12.89
CA VAL A 9 -16.26 -3.19 -13.23
C VAL A 9 -15.64 -2.22 -12.23
N LEU A 10 -14.82 -1.30 -12.74
CA LEU A 10 -14.13 -0.28 -11.96
C LEU A 10 -14.81 1.07 -12.18
N PHE A 11 -15.23 1.71 -11.09
CA PHE A 11 -15.78 3.06 -11.11
C PHE A 11 -14.79 4.02 -10.46
N ILE A 12 -14.33 5.00 -11.23
CA ILE A 12 -13.55 6.13 -10.71
C ILE A 12 -14.53 7.25 -10.38
N ASN A 13 -14.50 7.72 -9.14
CA ASN A 13 -15.40 8.78 -8.68
C ASN A 13 -14.60 9.90 -8.01
N GLN A 14 -15.15 11.11 -8.07
CA GLN A 14 -14.57 12.29 -7.47
C GLN A 14 -15.32 12.65 -6.19
N LEU A 15 -14.59 13.23 -5.24
CA LEU A 15 -15.17 13.82 -4.05
C LEU A 15 -15.70 15.23 -4.39
N ARG A 16 -16.79 15.62 -3.73
CA ARG A 16 -17.39 16.95 -3.77
C ARG A 16 -17.66 17.43 -2.35
N ALA A 17 -17.60 18.74 -2.16
CA ALA A 17 -18.01 19.35 -0.90
C ALA A 17 -19.52 19.17 -0.70
N ASN A 18 -19.92 18.80 0.51
CA ASN A 18 -21.32 18.73 0.88
C ASN A 18 -21.80 20.11 1.36
N ILE A 19 -22.64 20.76 0.56
CA ILE A 19 -23.18 22.11 0.86
C ILE A 19 -24.30 22.04 1.93
N GLY A 20 -24.86 20.84 2.19
CA GLY A 20 -26.00 20.63 3.09
C GLY A 20 -25.69 20.59 4.59
N GLY A 21 -24.44 20.84 5.01
CA GLY A 21 -24.05 21.16 6.40
C GLY A 21 -24.16 20.06 7.46
N TYR A 22 -24.92 18.98 7.25
CA TYR A 22 -25.05 17.87 8.20
C TYR A 22 -24.33 16.60 7.71
N GLY A 23 -23.36 16.12 8.48
CA GLY A 23 -22.63 14.87 8.25
C GLY A 23 -21.18 15.05 7.78
N LEU A 24 -20.65 14.06 7.05
CA LEU A 24 -19.30 14.15 6.47
C LEU A 24 -19.22 15.31 5.47
N SER A 25 -18.11 16.07 5.54
CA SER A 25 -17.83 17.24 4.70
C SER A 25 -17.66 16.91 3.21
N GLU A 26 -17.40 15.64 2.90
CA GLU A 26 -17.15 15.16 1.54
C GLU A 26 -18.18 14.09 1.14
N VAL A 27 -18.71 14.20 -0.07
CA VAL A 27 -19.66 13.26 -0.66
C VAL A 27 -19.19 12.80 -2.04
N THR A 28 -19.51 11.55 -2.40
CA THR A 28 -19.26 11.01 -3.74
C THR A 28 -20.43 11.32 -4.67
N THR A 29 -20.14 11.68 -5.91
CA THR A 29 -21.18 11.93 -6.92
C THR A 29 -21.91 10.66 -7.35
N GLY A 30 -23.08 10.79 -8.00
CA GLY A 30 -23.84 9.63 -8.52
C GLY A 30 -24.81 8.98 -7.51
N GLY A 31 -25.21 9.72 -6.47
CA GLY A 31 -26.18 9.25 -5.49
C GLY A 31 -25.67 8.12 -4.58
N ARG A 32 -26.59 7.32 -4.02
CA ARG A 32 -26.26 6.30 -3.01
C ARG A 32 -26.13 4.88 -3.57
N ALA A 33 -26.60 4.62 -4.80
CA ALA A 33 -26.66 3.27 -5.36
C ALA A 33 -25.27 2.59 -5.40
N LEU A 34 -24.24 3.31 -5.86
CA LEU A 34 -22.87 2.79 -5.95
C LEU A 34 -22.30 2.42 -4.57
N LYS A 35 -22.66 3.16 -3.51
CA LYS A 35 -22.22 2.86 -2.13
C LYS A 35 -22.70 1.47 -1.68
N TYR A 36 -23.90 1.06 -2.09
CA TYR A 36 -24.49 -0.23 -1.71
C TYR A 36 -24.08 -1.37 -2.66
N ALA A 37 -24.09 -1.09 -3.97
CA ALA A 37 -23.77 -2.06 -5.01
C ALA A 37 -22.30 -2.50 -5.01
N ALA A 38 -21.36 -1.59 -4.73
CA ALA A 38 -19.93 -1.92 -4.77
C ALA A 38 -19.53 -2.98 -3.74
N SER A 39 -18.75 -3.98 -4.19
CA SER A 39 -18.14 -5.01 -3.33
C SER A 39 -16.94 -4.47 -2.55
N MET A 40 -16.14 -3.61 -3.19
CA MET A 40 -15.01 -2.93 -2.57
C MET A 40 -15.09 -1.43 -2.85
N ARG A 41 -14.68 -0.61 -1.88
CA ARG A 41 -14.50 0.83 -2.04
C ARG A 41 -13.14 1.21 -1.46
N ALA A 42 -12.30 1.76 -2.31
CA ALA A 42 -11.00 2.29 -1.96
C ALA A 42 -11.05 3.82 -2.10
N GLU A 43 -10.60 4.51 -1.06
CA GLU A 43 -10.42 5.95 -1.06
C GLU A 43 -8.94 6.24 -1.23
N VAL A 44 -8.58 6.94 -2.30
CA VAL A 44 -7.20 7.30 -2.62
C VAL A 44 -7.01 8.77 -2.29
N ARG A 45 -6.04 9.09 -1.42
CA ARG A 45 -5.61 10.45 -1.13
C ARG A 45 -4.10 10.56 -1.38
N ALA A 46 -3.70 11.56 -2.15
CA ALA A 46 -2.30 11.90 -2.37
C ALA A 46 -2.09 13.37 -1.96
N PRO A 47 -1.84 13.66 -0.67
CA PRO A 47 -1.66 15.03 -0.22
C PRO A 47 -0.34 15.61 -0.77
N ALA A 48 -0.36 16.89 -1.13
CA ALA A 48 0.79 17.60 -1.68
C ALA A 48 2.01 17.67 -0.72
N SER A 49 1.79 17.47 0.58
CA SER A 49 2.87 17.38 1.58
C SER A 49 3.73 16.11 1.43
N LEU A 50 3.22 15.10 0.72
CA LEU A 50 3.86 13.81 0.49
C LEU A 50 4.49 13.70 -0.91
N PHE A 51 4.81 14.82 -1.55
CA PHE A 51 5.62 14.81 -2.76
C PHE A 51 7.03 14.28 -2.45
N LEU A 52 7.48 13.32 -3.24
CA LEU A 52 8.82 12.77 -3.19
C LEU A 52 9.76 13.79 -3.83
N LYS A 53 10.67 14.35 -3.04
CA LYS A 53 11.63 15.37 -3.47
C LYS A 53 13.05 14.81 -3.42
N ARG A 54 13.85 15.11 -4.44
CA ARG A 54 15.29 14.82 -4.42
C ARG A 54 16.07 15.93 -3.71
N ALA A 55 17.34 15.64 -3.41
CA ALA A 55 18.31 16.65 -2.98
C ALA A 55 18.47 17.69 -4.10
N GLY A 56 17.75 18.81 -3.97
CA GLY A 56 17.57 19.81 -5.05
C GLY A 56 16.17 20.42 -5.09
N GLY A 57 15.19 19.82 -4.40
CA GLY A 57 13.85 20.39 -4.23
C GLY A 57 12.86 20.05 -5.36
N GLU A 58 13.34 19.49 -6.47
CA GLU A 58 12.47 18.98 -7.53
C GLU A 58 11.68 17.76 -7.05
N ALA A 59 10.36 17.84 -7.21
CA ALA A 59 9.47 16.72 -6.97
C ALA A 59 9.57 15.73 -8.14
N TYR A 60 9.72 14.44 -7.85
CA TYR A 60 9.78 13.38 -8.87
C TYR A 60 8.62 12.38 -8.78
N GLY A 61 7.77 12.53 -7.76
CA GLY A 61 6.62 11.66 -7.53
C GLY A 61 5.77 12.10 -6.34
N MET A 62 4.78 11.30 -6.02
CA MET A 62 3.88 11.50 -4.88
C MET A 62 3.64 10.18 -4.15
N ARG A 63 3.54 10.24 -2.82
CA ARG A 63 3.06 9.11 -2.04
C ARG A 63 1.54 9.19 -1.88
N ALA A 64 0.88 8.14 -2.35
CA ALA A 64 -0.56 7.97 -2.25
C ALA A 64 -0.91 7.03 -1.10
N LYS A 65 -1.86 7.45 -0.28
CA LYS A 65 -2.46 6.63 0.76
C LYS A 65 -3.82 6.14 0.29
N VAL A 66 -4.03 4.83 0.34
CA VAL A 66 -5.28 4.20 -0.02
C VAL A 66 -5.91 3.56 1.20
N LYS A 67 -7.14 3.95 1.50
CA LYS A 67 -7.93 3.37 2.60
C LYS A 67 -9.09 2.58 2.04
N VAL A 68 -9.22 1.32 2.43
CA VAL A 68 -10.36 0.49 2.04
C VAL A 68 -11.54 0.82 2.97
N THR A 69 -12.48 1.63 2.50
CA THR A 69 -13.63 2.08 3.29
C THR A 69 -14.74 1.04 3.35
N LYS A 70 -14.83 0.16 2.35
CA LYS A 70 -15.78 -0.95 2.31
C LYS A 70 -15.11 -2.15 1.67
N ASN A 71 -15.23 -3.31 2.30
CA ASN A 71 -14.79 -4.58 1.75
C ASN A 71 -15.82 -5.65 2.12
N LYS A 72 -16.35 -6.38 1.14
CA LYS A 72 -17.29 -7.50 1.35
C LYS A 72 -16.61 -8.87 1.36
N ILE A 73 -15.31 -8.95 1.06
CA ILE A 73 -14.57 -10.21 0.87
C ILE A 73 -13.63 -10.47 2.05
N ALA A 74 -13.05 -9.41 2.63
CA ALA A 74 -12.11 -9.49 3.73
C ALA A 74 -12.33 -8.33 4.72
N PRO A 75 -11.61 -8.29 5.87
CA PRO A 75 -11.77 -7.23 6.86
C PRO A 75 -11.61 -5.82 6.25
N PRO A 76 -12.57 -4.91 6.47
CA PRO A 76 -12.50 -3.54 5.97
C PRO A 76 -11.54 -2.66 6.78
N HIS A 77 -11.37 -1.40 6.36
CA HIS A 77 -10.62 -0.35 7.06
C HIS A 77 -9.09 -0.47 7.10
N LYS A 78 -8.51 -1.45 6.42
CA LYS A 78 -7.07 -1.49 6.17
C LYS A 78 -6.65 -0.33 5.25
N SER A 79 -5.45 0.20 5.49
CA SER A 79 -4.83 1.21 4.64
C SER A 79 -3.50 0.73 4.12
N CYS A 80 -3.16 1.11 2.89
CA CYS A 80 -1.84 0.94 2.32
C CYS A 80 -1.31 2.28 1.82
N GLU A 81 0.02 2.39 1.77
CA GLU A 81 0.71 3.54 1.22
C GLU A 81 1.65 3.06 0.13
N PHE A 82 1.72 3.79 -0.98
CA PHE A 82 2.63 3.49 -2.06
C PHE A 82 3.09 4.74 -2.78
N ASP A 83 4.24 4.61 -3.41
CA ASP A 83 4.93 5.69 -4.10
C ASP A 83 4.59 5.64 -5.60
N ILE A 84 4.10 6.77 -6.13
CA ILE A 84 3.79 6.98 -7.55
C ILE A 84 4.87 7.90 -8.14
N ILE A 85 5.68 7.36 -9.05
CA ILE A 85 6.75 8.10 -9.73
C ILE A 85 6.21 8.63 -11.06
N TRP A 86 6.43 9.91 -11.35
CA TRP A 86 5.96 10.50 -12.61
C TRP A 86 6.69 9.87 -13.81
N GLY A 87 5.93 9.51 -14.85
CA GLY A 87 6.45 8.82 -16.04
C GLY A 87 6.68 7.31 -15.88
N GLN A 88 6.70 6.77 -14.65
CA GLN A 88 6.85 5.32 -14.40
C GLN A 88 5.59 4.68 -13.80
N GLY A 89 4.74 5.46 -13.14
CA GLY A 89 3.55 4.96 -12.45
C GLY A 89 3.87 4.43 -11.05
N VAL A 90 3.14 3.39 -10.62
CA VAL A 90 3.32 2.78 -9.29
C VAL A 90 4.61 1.97 -9.27
N SER A 91 5.55 2.30 -8.38
CA SER A 91 6.79 1.52 -8.22
C SER A 91 6.51 0.25 -7.43
N LYS A 92 6.64 -0.91 -8.10
CA LYS A 92 6.51 -2.23 -7.47
C LYS A 92 7.51 -2.41 -6.33
N GLU A 93 8.75 -1.97 -6.54
CA GLU A 93 9.85 -2.09 -5.58
C GLU A 93 9.55 -1.29 -4.30
N SER A 94 9.03 -0.07 -4.46
CA SER A 94 8.64 0.78 -3.34
C SER A 94 7.46 0.20 -2.54
N CYS A 95 6.50 -0.42 -3.23
CA CYS A 95 5.39 -1.14 -2.58
C CYS A 95 5.88 -2.34 -1.77
N VAL A 96 6.80 -3.14 -2.34
CA VAL A 96 7.36 -4.32 -1.66
C VAL A 96 8.16 -3.89 -0.43
N LEU A 97 8.99 -2.83 -0.55
CA LEU A 97 9.73 -2.28 0.57
C LEU A 97 8.80 -1.78 1.69
N GLU A 98 7.70 -1.09 1.36
CA GLU A 98 6.73 -0.64 2.36
C GLU A 98 6.05 -1.82 3.08
N ALA A 99 5.67 -2.86 2.32
CA ALA A 99 5.13 -4.07 2.91
C ALA A 99 6.15 -4.74 3.83
N ALA A 100 7.39 -4.91 3.38
CA ALA A 100 8.45 -5.53 4.17
C ALA A 100 8.78 -4.75 5.45
N LEU A 101 8.72 -3.41 5.41
CA LEU A 101 8.83 -2.56 6.61
C LEU A 101 7.65 -2.71 7.56
N THR A 102 6.43 -2.78 7.02
CA THR A 102 5.20 -2.94 7.82
C THR A 102 5.20 -4.27 8.56
N TYR A 103 5.71 -5.32 7.91
CA TYR A 103 5.83 -6.67 8.47
C TYR A 103 7.14 -6.93 9.21
N GLY A 104 7.99 -5.93 9.42
CA GLY A 104 9.24 -6.07 10.17
C GLY A 104 10.26 -7.06 9.56
N ILE A 105 10.18 -7.29 8.24
CA ILE A 105 11.14 -8.15 7.51
C ILE A 105 12.41 -7.35 7.22
N VAL A 106 12.26 -6.06 6.89
CA VAL A 106 13.37 -5.13 6.71
C VAL A 106 13.51 -4.30 7.98
N GLU A 107 14.71 -4.31 8.57
CA GLU A 107 15.00 -3.49 9.73
C GLU A 107 15.29 -2.04 9.31
N LYS A 108 14.67 -1.08 10.01
CA LYS A 108 14.93 0.35 9.84
C LYS A 108 15.67 0.91 11.05
N ARG A 109 16.95 1.25 10.88
CA ARG A 109 17.78 1.92 11.90
C ARG A 109 18.03 3.37 11.49
N GLY A 110 17.15 4.26 11.93
CA GLY A 110 17.16 5.67 11.54
C GLY A 110 16.90 5.85 10.04
N ALA A 111 17.90 6.38 9.32
CA ALA A 111 17.87 6.51 7.87
C ALA A 111 18.35 5.25 7.12
N TRP A 112 18.86 4.24 7.83
CA TRP A 112 19.38 3.00 7.23
C TRP A 112 18.32 1.92 7.17
N LEU A 113 18.28 1.22 6.03
CA LEU A 113 17.46 0.03 5.79
C LEU A 113 18.40 -1.16 5.64
N SER A 114 18.15 -2.22 6.39
CA SER A 114 18.95 -3.44 6.37
C SER A 114 18.09 -4.68 6.19
N TYR A 115 18.57 -5.58 5.34
CA TYR A 115 18.01 -6.91 5.12
C TYR A 115 19.14 -7.87 4.75
N GLY A 116 19.40 -8.86 5.61
CA GLY A 116 20.58 -9.71 5.50
C GLY A 116 21.87 -8.89 5.39
N ASP A 117 22.64 -9.13 4.33
CA ASP A 117 23.89 -8.41 4.02
C ASP A 117 23.66 -7.06 3.32
N VAL A 118 22.45 -6.79 2.84
CA VAL A 118 22.13 -5.57 2.08
C VAL A 118 21.78 -4.45 3.05
N ARG A 119 22.67 -3.47 3.15
CA ARG A 119 22.45 -2.24 3.93
C ARG A 119 22.54 -1.01 3.02
N LYS A 120 21.46 -0.24 2.94
CA LYS A 120 21.41 1.01 2.17
C LYS A 120 20.83 2.16 2.99
N GLN A 121 21.31 3.36 2.72
CA GLN A 121 20.78 4.56 3.34
C GLN A 121 19.61 5.10 2.51
N GLY A 122 18.44 5.24 3.13
CA GLY A 122 17.26 5.79 2.50
C GLY A 122 16.52 4.83 1.56
N ARG A 123 15.24 5.14 1.35
CA ARG A 123 14.31 4.31 0.57
C ARG A 123 14.65 4.27 -0.92
N GLU A 124 15.06 5.41 -1.48
CA GLU A 124 15.37 5.51 -2.92
C GLU A 124 16.56 4.61 -3.30
N HIS A 125 17.61 4.58 -2.49
CA HIS A 125 18.77 3.72 -2.73
C HIS A 125 18.46 2.24 -2.55
N PHE A 126 17.60 1.88 -1.59
CA PHE A 126 17.17 0.49 -1.42
C PHE A 126 16.28 0.03 -2.58
N ALA A 127 15.34 0.86 -3.02
CA ALA A 127 14.50 0.57 -4.19
C ALA A 127 15.33 0.48 -5.49
N ALA A 128 16.38 1.29 -5.63
CA ALA A 128 17.30 1.18 -6.75
C ALA A 128 18.09 -0.15 -6.74
N GLU A 129 18.48 -0.63 -5.55
CA GLU A 129 19.12 -1.94 -5.39
C GLU A 129 18.15 -3.08 -5.74
N MET A 130 16.91 -3.03 -5.26
CA MET A 130 15.86 -4.00 -5.63
C MET A 130 15.60 -4.02 -7.14
N ARG A 131 15.69 -2.87 -7.81
CA ARG A 131 15.55 -2.79 -9.27
C ARG A 131 16.75 -3.41 -10.01
N ARG A 132 17.95 -3.29 -9.45
CA ARG A 132 19.17 -3.90 -9.99
C ARG A 132 19.20 -5.42 -9.76
N VAL A 133 18.67 -5.88 -8.63
CA VAL A 133 18.64 -7.30 -8.23
C VAL A 133 17.18 -7.74 -8.07
N PRO A 134 16.51 -8.17 -9.16
CA PRO A 134 15.12 -8.61 -9.10
C PRO A 134 14.87 -9.77 -8.14
N ALA A 135 15.84 -10.67 -7.98
CA ALA A 135 15.75 -11.81 -7.05
C ALA A 135 15.48 -11.36 -5.61
N LEU A 136 16.16 -10.30 -5.15
CA LEU A 136 15.95 -9.71 -3.82
C LEU A 136 14.53 -9.14 -3.69
N CYS A 137 14.00 -8.54 -4.76
CA CYS A 137 12.64 -8.00 -4.76
C CYS A 137 11.58 -9.11 -4.70
N GLU A 138 11.83 -10.25 -5.35
CA GLU A 138 10.91 -11.39 -5.34
C GLU A 138 10.92 -12.09 -3.98
N GLU A 139 12.10 -12.34 -3.42
CA GLU A 139 12.28 -12.88 -2.07
C GLU A 139 11.53 -12.06 -1.01
N LEU A 140 11.75 -10.75 -0.99
CA LEU A 140 11.06 -9.85 -0.06
C LEU A 140 9.55 -9.79 -0.32
N ALA A 141 9.11 -9.90 -1.57
CA ALA A 141 7.69 -9.94 -1.90
C ALA A 141 7.02 -11.23 -1.44
N GLU A 142 7.70 -12.37 -1.56
CA GLU A 142 7.20 -13.66 -1.07
C GLU A 142 7.17 -13.69 0.45
N ALA A 143 8.24 -13.27 1.12
CA ALA A 143 8.29 -13.15 2.58
C ALA A 143 7.19 -12.23 3.11
N ALA A 144 6.98 -11.07 2.48
CA ALA A 144 5.91 -10.14 2.87
C ALA A 144 4.51 -10.73 2.66
N LYS A 145 4.28 -11.49 1.57
CA LYS A 145 2.99 -12.18 1.33
C LYS A 145 2.76 -13.30 2.34
N ALA A 146 3.80 -14.08 2.66
CA ALA A 146 3.71 -15.15 3.64
C ALA A 146 3.27 -14.59 5.01
N ARG A 147 3.93 -13.52 5.47
CA ARG A 147 3.59 -12.84 6.73
C ARG A 147 2.19 -12.21 6.68
N ALA A 148 1.81 -11.62 5.54
CA ALA A 148 0.46 -11.07 5.35
C ALA A 148 -0.66 -12.12 5.39
N SER A 149 -0.35 -13.36 5.02
CA SER A 149 -1.32 -14.47 5.00
C SER A 149 -1.48 -15.20 6.34
N GLY A 150 -0.75 -14.79 7.39
CA GLY A 150 -0.78 -15.43 8.71
C GLY A 150 0.04 -16.72 8.82
N LYS A 151 0.69 -17.18 7.73
CA LYS A 151 1.48 -18.43 7.72
C LYS A 151 2.72 -18.41 8.62
N LEU A 152 3.15 -17.23 9.06
CA LEU A 152 4.31 -17.05 9.95
C LEU A 152 3.88 -16.74 11.40
N GLU A 153 2.61 -16.43 11.66
CA GLU A 153 2.10 -16.32 13.04
C GLU A 153 2.05 -17.72 13.69
N GLU A 154 1.76 -18.78 12.93
CA GLU A 154 1.84 -20.16 13.44
C GLU A 154 3.28 -20.59 13.77
N GLU A 155 4.29 -20.19 12.98
CA GLU A 155 5.70 -20.54 13.25
C GLU A 155 6.28 -19.71 14.41
N ASP A 156 5.94 -18.42 14.54
CA ASP A 156 6.37 -17.58 15.66
C ASP A 156 5.63 -17.96 16.97
N GLU A 157 4.35 -18.38 16.93
CA GLU A 157 3.65 -18.90 18.11
C GLU A 157 4.12 -20.31 18.51
N GLU A 158 4.37 -21.23 17.56
CA GLU A 158 4.93 -22.56 17.87
C GLU A 158 6.36 -22.48 18.41
N ALA A 159 7.18 -21.53 17.96
CA ALA A 159 8.53 -21.32 18.50
C ALA A 159 8.51 -20.80 19.94
N VAL A 160 7.54 -19.94 20.29
CA VAL A 160 7.40 -19.42 21.66
C VAL A 160 6.82 -20.47 22.61
N VAL A 161 5.91 -21.33 22.14
CA VAL A 161 5.35 -22.44 22.93
C VAL A 161 6.33 -23.61 23.10
N ALA A 162 7.32 -23.76 22.21
CA ALA A 162 8.38 -24.76 22.36
C ALA A 162 9.50 -24.34 23.33
N GLU A 163 9.60 -23.05 23.69
CA GLU A 163 10.55 -22.52 24.67
C GLU A 163 9.98 -22.31 26.09
N GLU A 164 8.68 -22.54 26.32
CA GLU A 164 8.04 -22.61 27.66
C GLU A 164 7.84 -24.06 28.15
#